data_AF-A0A0R2UYB4-F1
#
_entry.id   AF-A0A0R2UYB4-F1
#
_cell.length_a   1.000
_cell.length_b   1.000
_cell.length_c   1.000
_cell.angle_alpha   90.00
_cell.angle_beta   90.00
_cell.angle_gamma   90.00
#
_symmetry.space_group_name_H-M   'P 1'
#
loop_
_entity.id
_entity.type
_entity.pdbx_description
1 polymer ?
#
loop_
_entity_poly.entity_id
_entity_poly.type
_entity_poly.pdbx_seq_one_letter_code
_entity_poly.pdbx_strand_id
1 'polypeptide(L)'
;MELILKVSAQLLVKGAGTALPSTYTIQLMDKDPLKDDLLGSTSTDRNGKVYFQVNPNDFQTVDSFAEKLPDLYLSVLEEGKEIFRTPVANDVDVLQDGHF
;
A
#
# COMPACT_ATOMS: atom_id res chain seq x y z
N MET A 1 -7.51 -18.80 12.81
CA MET A 1 -7.92 -18.39 11.45
C MET A 1 -7.04 -17.20 11.12
N GLU A 2 -6.22 -17.32 10.09
CA GLU A 2 -5.31 -16.23 9.69
C GLU A 2 -6.15 -15.20 8.92
N LEU A 3 -6.23 -13.97 9.42
CA LEU A 3 -6.86 -12.87 8.71
C LEU A 3 -5.88 -12.39 7.64
N ILE A 4 -6.31 -12.32 6.38
CA ILE A 4 -5.49 -11.80 5.27
C ILE A 4 -6.23 -10.58 4.73
N LEU A 5 -5.65 -9.39 4.92
CA LEU A 5 -6.16 -8.18 4.30
C LEU A 5 -5.78 -8.18 2.82
N LYS A 6 -6.74 -7.88 1.96
CA LYS A 6 -6.50 -7.70 0.52
C LYS A 6 -6.61 -6.22 0.19
N VAL A 7 -5.50 -5.61 -0.20
CA VAL A 7 -5.44 -4.23 -0.70
C VAL A 7 -5.29 -4.28 -2.21
N SER A 8 -6.08 -3.49 -2.93
CA SER A 8 -5.99 -3.40 -4.39
C SER A 8 -6.07 -1.97 -4.87
N ALA A 9 -5.38 -1.66 -5.95
CA ALA A 9 -5.42 -0.34 -6.57
C ALA A 9 -5.25 -0.44 -8.09
N GLN A 10 -5.69 0.59 -8.80
CA GLN A 10 -5.41 0.77 -10.22
C GLN A 10 -4.65 2.07 -10.42
N LEU A 11 -3.48 1.99 -11.03
CA LEU A 11 -2.59 3.11 -11.30
C LEU A 11 -2.61 3.45 -12.79
N LEU A 12 -2.83 4.73 -13.09
CA LEU A 12 -2.89 5.27 -14.44
C LEU A 12 -1.85 6.39 -14.62
N VAL A 13 -1.30 6.50 -15.82
CA VAL A 13 -0.41 7.61 -16.19
C VAL A 13 -1.21 8.89 -16.33
N LYS A 14 -0.85 9.91 -15.54
CA LYS A 14 -1.50 11.23 -15.57
C LYS A 14 -1.49 11.82 -16.97
N GLY A 15 -2.63 12.33 -17.43
CA GLY A 15 -2.80 12.96 -18.75
C GLY A 15 -3.05 11.98 -19.90
N ALA A 16 -2.48 10.77 -19.85
CA ALA A 16 -2.77 9.71 -20.83
C ALA A 16 -3.99 8.86 -20.43
N GLY A 17 -4.24 8.68 -19.13
CA GLY A 17 -5.30 7.80 -18.62
C GLY A 17 -5.06 6.32 -18.89
N THR A 18 -3.88 5.96 -19.40
CA THR A 18 -3.47 4.58 -19.69
C THR A 18 -2.91 3.91 -18.44
N ALA A 19 -2.96 2.57 -18.40
CA ALA A 19 -2.35 1.76 -17.34
C ALA A 19 -0.88 2.15 -17.08
N LEU A 20 -0.50 2.22 -15.80
CA LEU A 20 0.91 2.38 -15.42
C LEU A 20 1.68 1.10 -15.81
N PRO A 21 2.82 1.21 -16.53
CA PRO A 21 3.62 0.06 -16.97
C PRO A 21 4.16 -0.80 -15.81
N SER A 22 4.33 -2.10 -16.06
CA SER A 22 4.85 -3.06 -15.07
C SER A 22 6.36 -2.90 -14.78
N THR A 23 7.03 -1.94 -15.41
CA THR A 23 8.43 -1.57 -15.13
C THR A 23 8.57 -0.77 -13.84
N TYR A 24 7.47 -0.21 -13.34
CA TYR A 24 7.41 0.46 -12.04
C TYR A 24 7.18 -0.55 -10.93
N THR A 25 7.81 -0.31 -9.78
CA THR A 25 7.57 -1.05 -8.55
C THR A 25 6.59 -0.28 -7.68
N ILE A 26 5.54 -0.94 -7.20
CA ILE A 26 4.55 -0.37 -6.31
C ILE A 26 4.72 -0.98 -4.93
N GLN A 27 4.97 -0.13 -3.95
CA GLN A 27 5.09 -0.52 -2.55
C GLN A 27 3.82 -0.08 -1.80
N LEU A 28 3.27 -0.99 -0.99
CA LEU A 28 2.31 -0.66 0.04
C LEU A 28 3.07 -0.38 1.33
N MET A 29 2.85 0.81 1.87
CA MET A 29 3.55 1.32 3.03
C MET A 29 2.55 1.60 4.15
N ASP A 30 2.96 1.32 5.38
CA ASP A 30 2.35 1.88 6.58
C ASP A 30 3.12 3.12 6.98
N LYS A 31 2.43 4.15 7.46
CA LYS A 31 3.05 5.39 7.89
C LYS A 31 3.10 5.41 9.41
N ASP A 32 4.30 5.31 9.96
CA ASP A 32 4.52 5.44 11.40
C ASP A 32 5.24 6.75 11.77
N PRO A 33 5.19 7.18 13.05
CA PRO A 33 5.87 8.39 13.51
C PRO A 33 7.40 8.36 13.40
N LEU A 34 8.02 7.18 13.51
CA LEU A 34 9.48 7.03 13.51
C LEU A 34 10.03 6.55 12.17
N LYS A 35 9.37 5.58 11.54
CA LYS A 35 9.80 5.01 10.27
C LYS A 35 8.64 4.28 9.60
N ASP A 36 8.29 4.72 8.39
CA ASP A 36 7.33 4.03 7.54
C ASP A 36 7.73 2.56 7.29
N ASP A 37 6.78 1.64 7.50
CA ASP A 37 6.95 0.20 7.34
C ASP A 37 6.53 -0.28 5.95
N LEU A 38 7.35 -1.15 5.35
CA LEU A 38 7.05 -1.78 4.05
C LEU A 38 6.19 -3.02 4.28
N LEU A 39 4.93 -2.95 3.90
CA LEU A 39 3.96 -4.04 4.03
C LEU A 39 3.97 -4.99 2.83
N GLY A 40 4.36 -4.50 1.66
CA GLY A 40 4.44 -5.33 0.46
C GLY A 40 4.92 -4.57 -0.77
N SER A 41 5.39 -5.32 -1.76
CA SER A 41 5.88 -4.76 -3.02
C SER A 41 5.45 -5.63 -4.20
N THR A 42 5.02 -5.01 -5.29
CA THR A 42 4.58 -5.69 -6.50
C THR A 42 4.75 -4.80 -7.74
N SER A 43 4.44 -5.32 -8.92
CA SER A 43 4.31 -4.53 -10.15
C SER A 43 2.87 -4.57 -10.65
N THR A 44 2.52 -3.61 -11.51
CA THR A 44 1.19 -3.54 -12.11
C THR A 44 0.96 -4.65 -13.15
N ASP A 45 -0.29 -5.09 -13.27
CA ASP A 45 -0.73 -5.91 -14.40
C ASP A 45 -0.92 -5.07 -15.68
N ARG A 46 -1.38 -5.71 -16.77
CA ARG A 46 -1.63 -5.04 -18.07
C ARG A 46 -2.69 -3.93 -18.01
N ASN A 47 -3.51 -3.90 -16.97
CA ASN A 47 -4.54 -2.91 -16.73
C ASN A 47 -4.13 -1.85 -15.69
N GLY A 48 -2.88 -1.89 -15.21
CA GLY A 48 -2.38 -0.99 -14.18
C GLY A 48 -2.81 -1.41 -12.76
N LYS A 49 -3.31 -2.63 -12.58
CA LYS A 49 -3.82 -3.09 -11.28
C LYS A 49 -2.73 -3.76 -10.45
N VAL A 50 -2.82 -3.58 -9.14
CA VAL A 50 -1.98 -4.23 -8.13
C VAL A 50 -2.84 -4.85 -7.05
N TYR A 51 -2.33 -5.92 -6.44
CA TYR A 51 -2.94 -6.60 -5.32
C TYR A 51 -1.88 -6.93 -4.28
N PHE A 52 -2.17 -6.65 -3.02
CA PHE A 52 -1.36 -6.99 -1.87
C PHE A 52 -2.15 -7.90 -0.94
N GLN A 53 -1.47 -8.87 -0.36
CA GLN A 53 -1.97 -9.69 0.74
C GLN A 53 -1.12 -9.33 1.95
N VAL A 54 -1.74 -8.72 2.95
CA VAL A 54 -1.05 -8.22 4.14
C VAL A 54 -1.58 -8.97 5.35
N ASN A 55 -0.68 -9.41 6.23
CA ASN A 55 -1.08 -9.97 7.50
C ASN A 55 -1.34 -8.79 8.46
N PRO A 56 -2.51 -8.70 9.11
CA PRO A 56 -2.78 -7.60 10.04
C PRO A 56 -1.82 -7.51 11.23
N ASN A 57 -1.07 -8.57 11.52
CA ASN A 57 -0.01 -8.51 12.52
C ASN A 57 1.21 -7.69 12.04
N ASP A 58 1.37 -7.46 10.73
CA ASP A 58 2.47 -6.67 10.17
C ASP A 58 2.29 -5.16 10.45
N PHE A 59 1.06 -4.71 10.77
CA PHE A 59 0.77 -3.33 11.20
C PHE A 59 1.18 -3.05 12.65
N GLN A 60 1.35 -4.10 13.46
CA GLN A 60 1.62 -3.96 14.90
C GLN A 60 3.12 -4.03 15.16
N THR A 61 3.88 -3.06 14.66
CA THR A 61 5.28 -2.96 15.04
C THR A 61 5.43 -2.40 16.45
N VAL A 62 6.57 -2.71 17.08
CA VAL A 62 6.86 -2.41 18.50
C VAL A 62 6.81 -0.90 18.80
N ASP A 63 6.90 -0.05 17.78
CA ASP A 63 6.84 1.40 17.90
C ASP A 63 5.40 1.95 17.89
N SER A 64 4.42 1.12 17.49
CA SER A 64 3.01 1.50 17.28
C SER A 64 2.10 1.08 18.45
N PHE A 65 2.65 0.96 19.68
CA PHE A 65 1.84 0.71 20.90
C PHE A 65 0.70 1.73 21.11
N ALA A 66 0.76 2.90 20.46
CA ALA A 66 -0.28 3.93 20.48
C ALA A 66 -1.20 3.93 19.24
N GLU A 67 -0.77 3.38 18.11
CA GLU A 67 -1.55 3.32 16.86
C GLU A 67 -2.34 2.02 16.81
N LYS A 68 -3.66 2.13 16.70
CA LYS A 68 -4.57 0.98 16.69
C LYS A 68 -4.92 0.51 15.29
N LEU A 69 -4.73 1.39 14.30
CA LEU A 69 -5.11 1.22 12.90
C LEU A 69 -3.97 1.74 12.02
N PRO A 70 -3.69 1.09 10.87
CA PRO A 70 -2.59 1.49 9.99
C PRO A 70 -2.94 2.74 9.17
N ASP A 71 -1.90 3.47 8.80
CA ASP A 71 -1.93 4.67 7.95
C ASP A 71 -1.34 4.33 6.57
N LEU A 72 -2.18 3.88 5.64
CA LEU A 72 -1.73 3.27 4.40
C LEU A 72 -1.48 4.27 3.28
N TYR A 73 -0.39 4.05 2.53
CA TYR A 73 -0.17 4.73 1.25
C TYR A 73 0.56 3.83 0.24
N LEU A 74 0.49 4.20 -1.05
CA LEU A 74 1.27 3.55 -2.10
C LEU A 74 2.45 4.42 -2.52
N SER A 75 3.63 3.83 -2.59
CA SER A 75 4.83 4.43 -3.19
C SER A 75 5.10 3.80 -4.56
N VAL A 76 5.39 4.63 -5.56
CA VAL A 76 5.73 4.23 -6.92
C VAL A 76 7.20 4.51 -7.15
N LEU A 77 7.95 3.46 -7.47
CA LEU A 77 9.39 3.50 -7.66
C LEU A 77 9.74 3.24 -9.13
N GLU A 78 10.70 4.01 -9.61
CA GLU A 78 11.40 3.79 -10.88
C GLU A 78 12.87 3.55 -10.56
N GLU A 79 13.41 2.40 -10.99
CA GLU A 79 14.81 2.03 -10.72
C GLU A 79 15.21 2.11 -9.22
N GLY A 80 14.27 1.79 -8.33
CA GLY A 80 14.48 1.80 -6.88
C GLY A 80 14.37 3.19 -6.23
N LYS A 81 14.07 4.24 -7.00
CA LYS A 81 13.82 5.59 -6.49
C LYS A 81 12.33 5.89 -6.49
N GLU A 82 11.80 6.37 -5.36
CA GLU A 82 10.43 6.88 -5.29
C GLU A 82 10.27 8.11 -6.20
N ILE A 83 9.30 8.04 -7.11
CA ILE A 83 8.93 9.12 -8.03
C ILE A 83 7.54 9.69 -7.76
N PHE A 84 6.71 8.95 -7.02
CA PHE A 84 5.36 9.36 -6.66
C PHE A 84 4.90 8.58 -5.43
N ARG A 85 4.07 9.20 -4.60
CA ARG A 85 3.30 8.53 -3.57
C ARG A 85 1.86 9.05 -3.54
N THR A 86 0.92 8.20 -3.15
CA THR A 86 -0.47 8.62 -2.92
C THR A 86 -0.56 9.47 -1.65
N PRO A 87 -1.66 10.21 -1.46
CA PRO A 87 -2.05 10.65 -0.13
C PRO A 87 -2.13 9.46 0.84
N VAL A 88 -1.90 9.73 2.12
CA VAL A 88 -2.03 8.75 3.21
C VAL A 88 -3.51 8.61 3.56
N ALA A 89 -4.00 7.38 3.57
CA ALA A 89 -5.28 7.02 4.15
C ALA A 89 -5.04 6.72 5.63
N ASN A 90 -5.43 7.63 6.51
CA ASN A 90 -5.16 7.46 7.94
C ASN A 90 -6.24 6.61 8.62
N ASP A 91 -5.87 5.94 9.71
CA ASP A 91 -6.75 5.15 10.59
C ASP A 91 -7.60 4.13 9.82
N VAL A 92 -7.00 3.35 8.92
CA VAL A 92 -7.72 2.38 8.08
C VAL A 92 -8.26 1.23 8.94
N ASP A 93 -9.59 1.10 9.04
CA ASP A 93 -10.22 0.03 9.84
C ASP A 93 -10.16 -1.35 9.16
N VAL A 94 -9.02 -2.01 9.30
CA VAL A 94 -8.77 -3.34 8.72
C VAL A 94 -9.48 -4.50 9.46
N LEU A 95 -10.21 -4.21 10.54
CA LEU A 95 -10.87 -5.19 11.41
C LEU A 95 -12.40 -5.18 11.30
N GLN A 96 -13.00 -4.15 10.69
CA GLN A 96 -14.41 -4.16 10.33
C GLN A 96 -14.59 -4.86 8.97
N ASP A 97 -15.39 -5.92 8.95
CA ASP A 97 -15.80 -6.61 7.74
C ASP A 97 -16.43 -5.63 6.72
N GLY A 98 -15.68 -5.24 5.68
CA GLY A 98 -16.28 -4.80 4.42
C GLY A 98 -15.66 -3.58 3.74
N HIS A 99 -14.93 -3.87 2.65
CA HIS A 99 -14.72 -3.01 1.47
C HIS A 99 -14.13 -1.61 1.68
N PHE A 100 -12.83 -1.50 1.35
CA PHE A 100 -12.14 -0.25 0.99
C PHE A 100 -12.11 -0.06 -0.53
#